data_AF-A0A3M9YPM9-F1
#
_entry.id   AF-A0A3M9YPM9-F1
#
_cell.length_a   1.000
_cell.length_b   1.000
_cell.length_c   1.000
_cell.angle_alpha   90.00
_cell.angle_beta   90.00
_cell.angle_gamma   90.00
#
_symmetry.space_group_name_H-M   'P 1'
#
loop_
_entity.id
_entity.type
_entity.pdbx_description
1 polymer ?
#
loop_
_entity_poly.entity_id
_entity_poly.type
_entity_poly.pdbx_seq_one_letter_code
_entity_poly.pdbx_strand_id
1 'polypeptide(L)'
;MASARPSLPARLWTYQAERFPLGRTSVLCAVFAGASVSVSTHLAGRAAPGLTAYLAAFVITLAFFFQLRVLDEIKDKEDDARFRPERPIPRGLVRLETIIALGIASAAVAALAALAVDLRLIALLGIAWAWMTLMSFEFFVPAWLKARPFAYLVSHMAVMPLIDLVITGAEWTPHGTPVPALSLFLFLSFANGCVLEIGRKLWAPQSEREGVETYSRVLGPRRGAVLWLACLAAAFALLLAVGWATGAPWLTGAIGLAALAYAARAALLYRAEATPERATALEDASGLWVFACYGAAGFAPFAGALLR
;
A
#
# COMPACT_ATOMS: atom_id res chain seq x y z
N MET A 1 33.37 -22.96 18.94
CA MET A 1 32.04 -23.58 19.11
C MET A 1 31.14 -23.04 18.01
N ALA A 2 30.77 -23.87 17.03
CA ALA A 2 29.83 -23.45 15.99
C ALA A 2 28.45 -23.25 16.64
N SER A 3 27.97 -22.01 16.69
CA SER A 3 26.60 -21.74 17.16
C SER A 3 25.63 -22.55 16.31
N ALA A 4 24.86 -23.44 16.94
CA ALA A 4 23.83 -24.21 16.24
C ALA A 4 22.92 -23.24 15.47
N ARG A 5 22.71 -23.50 14.17
CA ARG A 5 21.81 -22.67 13.36
C ARG A 5 20.41 -22.73 13.99
N PRO A 6 19.73 -21.58 14.20
CA PRO A 6 18.37 -21.57 14.75
C PRO A 6 17.41 -22.42 13.90
N SER A 7 16.34 -22.93 14.52
CA SER A 7 15.31 -23.70 13.81
C SER A 7 14.63 -22.85 12.73
N LEU A 8 14.05 -23.50 11.71
CA LEU A 8 13.33 -22.78 10.64
C LEU A 8 12.22 -21.85 11.18
N PRO A 9 11.38 -22.25 12.17
CA PRO A 9 10.40 -21.34 12.76
C PRO A 9 11.03 -20.10 13.39
N ALA A 10 12.14 -20.23 14.12
CA ALA A 10 12.84 -19.08 14.70
C ALA A 10 13.37 -18.14 13.61
N ARG A 11 13.91 -18.69 12.53
CA ARG A 11 14.41 -17.91 11.38
C ARG A 11 13.28 -17.18 10.65
N LEU A 12 12.11 -17.83 10.48
CA LEU A 12 10.92 -17.21 9.90
C LEU A 12 10.33 -16.13 10.82
N TRP A 13 10.41 -16.31 12.14
CA TRP A 13 10.01 -15.31 13.12
C TRP A 13 10.86 -14.03 13.02
N THR A 14 12.18 -14.20 12.84
CA THR A 14 13.08 -13.07 12.55
C THR A 14 12.79 -12.47 11.17
N TYR A 15 12.56 -13.30 10.15
CA TYR A 15 12.26 -12.82 8.79
C TYR A 15 11.02 -11.92 8.77
N GLN A 16 9.91 -12.34 9.40
CA GLN A 16 8.70 -11.53 9.42
C GLN A 16 8.95 -10.20 10.15
N ALA A 17 9.70 -10.19 11.26
CA ALA A 17 9.98 -8.94 11.97
C ALA A 17 10.75 -7.93 11.10
N GLU A 18 11.68 -8.40 10.26
CA GLU A 18 12.52 -7.54 9.42
C GLU A 18 11.88 -7.15 8.09
N ARG A 19 11.04 -8.02 7.51
CA ARG A 19 10.52 -7.84 6.14
C ARG A 19 9.02 -7.71 6.05
N PHE A 20 8.28 -8.32 6.96
CA PHE A 20 6.82 -8.31 6.92
C PHE A 20 6.27 -8.32 8.35
N PRO A 21 6.42 -7.22 9.11
CA PRO A 21 6.15 -7.19 10.56
C PRO A 21 4.66 -7.48 10.81
N LEU A 22 4.35 -8.75 11.04
CA LEU A 22 3.02 -9.30 10.80
C LEU A 22 1.95 -8.63 11.65
N GLY A 23 2.26 -8.32 12.91
CA GLY A 23 1.34 -7.62 13.80
C GLY A 23 0.95 -6.23 13.27
N ARG A 24 1.94 -5.38 12.94
CA ARG A 24 1.69 -4.03 12.41
C ARG A 24 0.99 -4.10 11.05
N THR A 25 1.45 -4.98 10.17
CA THR A 25 0.86 -5.15 8.85
C THR A 25 -0.58 -5.64 8.93
N SER A 26 -0.90 -6.55 9.87
CA SER A 26 -2.26 -7.06 10.04
C SER A 26 -3.23 -5.98 10.49
N VAL A 27 -2.85 -5.12 11.43
CA VAL A 27 -3.68 -3.98 11.85
C VAL A 27 -3.94 -3.04 10.68
N LEU A 28 -2.90 -2.71 9.89
CA LEU A 28 -3.05 -1.87 8.70
C LEU A 28 -3.95 -2.53 7.65
N CYS A 29 -3.78 -3.82 7.40
CA CYS A 29 -4.61 -4.58 6.45
C CYS A 29 -6.07 -4.64 6.90
N ALA A 30 -6.34 -4.77 8.20
CA ALA A 30 -7.69 -4.79 8.74
C ALA A 30 -8.39 -3.44 8.57
N VAL A 31 -7.69 -2.33 8.87
CA VAL A 31 -8.21 -0.98 8.66
C VAL A 31 -8.44 -0.70 7.18
N PHE A 32 -7.46 -1.04 6.33
CA PHE A 32 -7.57 -0.90 4.88
C PHE A 32 -8.76 -1.71 4.33
N ALA A 33 -8.81 -3.02 4.60
CA ALA A 33 -9.87 -3.90 4.10
C ALA A 33 -11.26 -3.46 4.60
N GLY A 34 -11.37 -3.15 5.89
CA GLY A 34 -12.62 -2.67 6.49
C GLY A 34 -13.07 -1.35 5.88
N ALA A 35 -12.15 -0.40 5.70
CA ALA A 35 -12.44 0.87 5.06
C ALA A 35 -12.89 0.69 3.61
N SER A 36 -12.18 -0.10 2.81
CA SER A 36 -12.49 -0.31 1.38
C SER A 36 -13.85 -0.99 1.17
N VAL A 37 -14.17 -2.02 1.95
CA VAL A 37 -15.50 -2.67 1.94
C VAL A 37 -16.58 -1.67 2.36
N SER A 38 -16.33 -0.86 3.38
CA SER A 38 -17.29 0.14 3.88
C SER A 38 -17.53 1.25 2.86
N VAL A 39 -16.48 1.80 2.24
CA VAL A 39 -16.61 2.79 1.16
C VAL A 39 -17.48 2.25 0.04
N SER A 40 -17.21 1.03 -0.43
CA SER A 40 -17.99 0.40 -1.50
C SER A 40 -19.47 0.28 -1.13
N THR A 41 -19.75 -0.16 0.10
CA THR A 41 -21.11 -0.26 0.67
C THR A 41 -21.82 1.10 0.66
N HIS A 42 -21.18 2.14 1.20
CA HIS A 42 -21.77 3.47 1.34
C HIS A 42 -21.98 4.15 -0.01
N LEU A 43 -21.02 4.05 -0.92
CA LEU A 43 -21.15 4.58 -2.29
C LEU A 43 -22.33 3.95 -3.03
N ALA A 44 -22.63 2.68 -2.74
CA ALA A 44 -23.73 1.97 -3.36
C ALA A 44 -25.07 2.13 -2.62
N GLY A 45 -25.09 2.77 -1.44
CA GLY A 45 -26.27 2.85 -0.60
C GLY A 45 -26.80 1.48 -0.17
N ARG A 46 -25.92 0.47 -0.05
CA ARG A 46 -26.30 -0.90 0.32
C ARG A 46 -26.19 -1.13 1.82
N ALA A 47 -26.85 -2.18 2.31
CA ALA A 47 -26.63 -2.67 3.66
C ALA A 47 -25.21 -3.22 3.80
N ALA A 48 -24.64 -3.15 5.01
CA ALA A 48 -23.33 -3.71 5.27
C ALA A 48 -23.29 -5.21 4.91
N PRO A 49 -22.26 -5.68 4.18
CA PRO A 49 -22.15 -7.08 3.83
C PRO A 49 -21.88 -7.91 5.09
N GLY A 50 -22.13 -9.22 4.99
CA GLY A 50 -21.84 -10.16 6.08
C GLY A 50 -20.35 -10.19 6.46
N LEU A 51 -20.06 -10.67 7.66
CA LEU A 51 -18.69 -10.77 8.20
C LEU A 51 -17.73 -11.51 7.26
N THR A 52 -18.24 -12.47 6.47
CA THR A 52 -17.47 -13.19 5.46
C THR A 52 -16.78 -12.25 4.46
N ALA A 53 -17.45 -11.19 4.01
CA ALA A 53 -16.86 -10.24 3.06
C ALA A 53 -15.68 -9.48 3.69
N TYR A 54 -15.84 -9.01 4.94
CA TYR A 54 -14.78 -8.33 5.68
C TYR A 54 -13.58 -9.24 5.99
N LEU A 55 -13.84 -10.48 6.41
CA LEU A 55 -12.79 -11.46 6.68
C LEU A 55 -12.06 -11.85 5.40
N ALA A 56 -12.78 -12.08 4.30
CA ALA A 56 -12.18 -12.38 3.01
C ALA A 56 -11.33 -11.21 2.50
N ALA A 57 -11.86 -9.99 2.55
CA ALA A 57 -11.14 -8.76 2.21
C ALA A 57 -9.84 -8.61 3.03
N PHE A 58 -9.90 -8.85 4.35
CA PHE A 58 -8.72 -8.83 5.22
C PHE A 58 -7.68 -9.89 4.81
N VAL A 59 -8.10 -11.14 4.61
CA VAL A 59 -7.23 -12.25 4.23
C VAL A 59 -6.57 -11.99 2.87
N ILE A 60 -7.35 -11.54 1.88
CA ILE A 60 -6.85 -11.21 0.54
C ILE A 60 -5.85 -10.05 0.62
N THR A 61 -6.16 -9.00 1.39
CA THR A 61 -5.26 -7.84 1.59
C THR A 61 -3.92 -8.30 2.18
N LEU A 62 -3.97 -9.09 3.25
CA LEU A 62 -2.78 -9.60 3.92
C LEU A 62 -1.94 -10.49 2.97
N ALA A 63 -2.61 -11.35 2.20
CA ALA A 63 -1.97 -12.19 1.20
C ALA A 63 -1.31 -11.36 0.09
N PHE A 64 -1.97 -10.33 -0.44
CA PHE A 64 -1.40 -9.45 -1.47
C PHE A 64 -0.17 -8.70 -0.98
N PHE A 65 -0.21 -8.08 0.21
CA PHE A 65 0.96 -7.37 0.73
C PHE A 65 2.13 -8.34 1.01
N PHE A 66 1.85 -9.56 1.45
CA PHE A 66 2.87 -10.58 1.59
C PHE A 66 3.43 -11.01 0.23
N GLN A 67 2.58 -11.27 -0.76
CA GLN A 67 2.98 -11.65 -2.11
C GLN A 67 3.82 -10.57 -2.79
N LEU A 68 3.44 -9.29 -2.66
CA LEU A 68 4.27 -8.16 -3.12
C LEU A 68 5.65 -8.20 -2.50
N ARG A 69 5.75 -8.51 -1.19
CA ARG A 69 7.05 -8.69 -0.53
C ARG A 69 7.83 -9.86 -1.12
N VAL A 70 7.19 -11.01 -1.33
CA VAL A 70 7.83 -12.18 -1.96
C VAL A 70 8.36 -11.84 -3.35
N LEU A 71 7.54 -11.16 -4.15
CA LEU A 71 7.89 -10.75 -5.51
C LEU A 71 9.06 -9.76 -5.52
N ASP A 72 9.12 -8.83 -4.57
CA ASP A 72 10.28 -7.95 -4.40
C ASP A 72 11.55 -8.73 -4.02
N GLU A 73 11.48 -9.77 -3.18
CA GLU A 73 12.66 -10.62 -2.89
C GLU A 73 13.16 -11.39 -4.12
N ILE A 74 12.25 -11.76 -5.04
CA ILE A 74 12.61 -12.41 -6.31
C ILE A 74 13.26 -11.39 -7.25
N LYS A 75 12.58 -10.25 -7.45
CA LYS A 75 13.00 -9.18 -8.37
C LYS A 75 14.34 -8.57 -7.97
N ASP A 76 14.52 -8.26 -6.68
CA ASP A 76 15.69 -7.54 -6.17
C ASP A 76 16.84 -8.49 -5.76
N LYS A 77 16.75 -9.80 -6.02
CA LYS A 77 17.70 -10.80 -5.50
C LYS A 77 19.17 -10.45 -5.74
N GLU A 78 19.52 -10.08 -6.97
CA GLU A 78 20.90 -9.78 -7.37
C GLU A 78 21.36 -8.42 -6.81
N ASP A 79 20.52 -7.39 -6.91
CA ASP A 79 20.80 -6.06 -6.39
C ASP A 79 20.96 -6.09 -4.86
N ASP A 80 20.14 -6.86 -4.15
CA ASP A 80 20.24 -7.05 -2.72
C ASP A 80 21.50 -7.80 -2.32
N ALA A 81 21.92 -8.82 -3.08
CA ALA A 81 23.18 -9.51 -2.81
C ALA A 81 24.40 -8.58 -2.98
N ARG A 82 24.34 -7.65 -3.92
CA ARG A 82 25.44 -6.72 -4.22
C ARG A 82 25.49 -5.52 -3.28
N PHE A 83 24.35 -4.88 -3.02
CA PHE A 83 24.28 -3.58 -2.35
C PHE A 83 23.70 -3.65 -0.93
N ARG A 84 23.03 -4.76 -0.57
CA ARG A 84 22.34 -4.92 0.72
C ARG A 84 22.55 -6.32 1.32
N PRO A 85 23.81 -6.77 1.50
CA PRO A 85 24.13 -8.13 1.97
C PRO A 85 23.60 -8.41 3.38
N GLU A 86 23.23 -7.38 4.15
CA GLU A 86 22.59 -7.49 5.46
C GLU A 86 21.14 -7.99 5.42
N ARG A 87 20.50 -8.07 4.23
CA ARG A 87 19.11 -8.55 4.10
C ARG A 87 18.99 -10.05 4.40
N PRO A 88 17.80 -10.52 4.83
CA PRO A 88 17.59 -11.92 5.22
C PRO A 88 17.99 -12.98 4.19
N ILE A 89 17.69 -12.76 2.91
CA ILE A 89 18.01 -13.74 1.86
C ILE A 89 19.53 -13.75 1.57
N PRO A 90 20.18 -12.60 1.25
CA PRO A 90 21.64 -12.57 1.03
C PRO A 90 22.47 -13.11 2.19
N ARG A 91 22.13 -12.78 3.44
CA ARG A 91 22.88 -13.26 4.61
C ARG A 91 22.60 -14.71 5.00
N GLY A 92 21.69 -15.39 4.29
CA GLY A 92 21.31 -16.78 4.57
C GLY A 92 20.37 -16.98 5.76
N LEU A 93 19.68 -15.93 6.24
CA LEU A 93 18.69 -16.06 7.31
C LEU A 93 17.59 -17.03 6.91
N VAL A 94 17.07 -16.99 5.68
CA VAL A 94 16.10 -17.96 5.14
C VAL A 94 16.39 -18.18 3.66
N ARG A 95 15.96 -19.33 3.12
CA ARG A 95 16.10 -19.62 1.69
C ARG A 95 15.00 -18.89 0.92
N LEU A 96 15.34 -18.35 -0.26
CA LEU A 96 14.37 -17.68 -1.14
C LEU A 96 13.23 -18.63 -1.52
N GLU A 97 13.55 -19.89 -1.81
CA GLU A 97 12.54 -20.90 -2.20
C GLU A 97 11.49 -21.13 -1.10
N THR A 98 11.88 -21.03 0.18
CA THR A 98 10.94 -21.12 1.30
C THR A 98 9.95 -19.96 1.29
N ILE A 99 10.43 -18.74 1.02
CA ILE A 99 9.58 -17.55 0.95
C ILE A 99 8.67 -17.59 -0.29
N ILE A 100 9.17 -18.09 -1.43
CA ILE A 100 8.36 -18.33 -2.63
C ILE A 100 7.23 -19.33 -2.35
N ALA A 101 7.54 -20.46 -1.70
CA ALA A 101 6.54 -21.47 -1.35
C ALA A 101 5.43 -20.90 -0.45
N LEU A 102 5.80 -20.07 0.54
CA LEU A 102 4.83 -19.35 1.36
C LEU A 102 3.99 -18.35 0.53
N GLY A 103 4.62 -17.64 -0.41
CA GLY A 103 3.93 -16.75 -1.34
C GLY A 103 2.86 -17.47 -2.15
N ILE A 104 3.20 -18.63 -2.74
CA ILE A 104 2.26 -19.48 -3.48
C ILE A 104 1.14 -19.99 -2.57
N ALA A 105 1.48 -20.46 -1.35
CA ALA A 105 0.47 -20.90 -0.39
C ALA A 105 -0.52 -19.78 -0.03
N SER A 106 -0.04 -18.54 0.14
CA SER A 106 -0.90 -17.39 0.40
C SER A 106 -1.84 -17.06 -0.77
N ALA A 107 -1.45 -17.36 -2.01
CA ALA A 107 -2.31 -17.17 -3.18
C ALA A 107 -3.49 -18.15 -3.17
N ALA A 108 -3.24 -19.41 -2.78
CA ALA A 108 -4.31 -20.39 -2.58
C ALA A 108 -5.27 -19.94 -1.46
N VAL A 109 -4.75 -19.41 -0.35
CA VAL A 109 -5.56 -18.87 0.75
C VAL A 109 -6.42 -17.69 0.27
N ALA A 110 -5.86 -16.76 -0.50
CA ALA A 110 -6.61 -15.63 -1.07
C ALA A 110 -7.71 -16.09 -2.04
N ALA A 111 -7.43 -17.10 -2.89
CA ALA A 111 -8.43 -17.69 -3.77
C ALA A 111 -9.58 -18.34 -2.98
N LEU A 112 -9.28 -19.10 -1.92
CA LEU A 112 -10.31 -19.69 -1.07
C LEU A 112 -11.15 -18.62 -0.38
N ALA A 113 -10.53 -17.54 0.11
CA ALA A 113 -11.23 -16.41 0.69
C ALA A 113 -12.15 -15.72 -0.33
N ALA A 114 -11.72 -15.56 -1.58
CA ALA A 114 -12.54 -15.00 -2.64
C ALA A 114 -13.72 -15.91 -3.01
N LEU A 115 -13.50 -17.23 -3.13
CA LEU A 115 -14.56 -18.21 -3.40
C LEU A 115 -15.61 -18.27 -2.29
N ALA A 116 -15.24 -17.97 -1.04
CA ALA A 116 -16.18 -17.86 0.07
C ALA A 116 -17.14 -16.66 -0.04
N VAL A 117 -16.84 -15.70 -0.93
CA VAL A 117 -17.67 -14.52 -1.20
C VAL A 117 -18.41 -14.66 -2.54
N ASP A 118 -17.67 -14.76 -3.64
CA ASP A 118 -18.23 -14.83 -5.00
C ASP A 118 -17.18 -15.36 -6.00
N LEU A 119 -17.60 -16.20 -6.95
CA LEU A 119 -16.72 -16.74 -7.99
C LEU A 119 -16.10 -15.64 -8.87
N ARG A 120 -16.81 -14.54 -9.12
CA ARG A 120 -16.33 -13.41 -9.95
C ARG A 120 -15.14 -12.70 -9.32
N LEU A 121 -15.00 -12.77 -7.99
CA LEU A 121 -13.86 -12.19 -7.28
C LEU A 121 -12.53 -12.87 -7.66
N ILE A 122 -12.56 -14.13 -8.11
CA ILE A 122 -11.40 -14.84 -8.65
C ILE A 122 -10.88 -14.19 -9.94
N ALA A 123 -11.76 -13.67 -10.79
CA ALA A 123 -11.34 -12.96 -11.99
C ALA A 123 -10.57 -11.68 -11.63
N LEU A 124 -11.03 -10.93 -10.63
CA LEU A 124 -10.34 -9.74 -10.14
C LEU A 124 -8.98 -10.09 -9.49
N LEU A 125 -8.93 -11.18 -8.69
CA LEU A 125 -7.67 -11.71 -8.17
C LEU A 125 -6.69 -12.04 -9.30
N GLY A 126 -7.16 -12.71 -10.36
CA GLY A 126 -6.35 -13.04 -11.53
C GLY A 126 -5.77 -11.80 -12.22
N ILE A 127 -6.55 -10.73 -12.37
CA ILE A 127 -6.09 -9.45 -12.92
C ILE A 127 -5.01 -8.83 -12.03
N ALA A 128 -5.23 -8.77 -10.72
CA ALA A 128 -4.27 -8.22 -9.77
C ALA A 128 -2.96 -9.03 -9.77
N TRP A 129 -3.03 -10.37 -9.76
CA TRP A 129 -1.85 -11.24 -9.84
C TRP A 129 -1.11 -11.12 -11.17
N ALA A 130 -1.83 -10.98 -12.28
CA ALA A 130 -1.21 -10.72 -13.57
C ALA A 130 -0.43 -9.40 -13.55
N TRP A 131 -1.02 -8.33 -13.00
CA TRP A 131 -0.34 -7.04 -12.85
C TRP A 131 0.88 -7.14 -11.93
N MET A 132 0.75 -7.80 -10.78
CA MET A 132 1.85 -8.09 -9.85
C MET A 132 2.98 -8.87 -10.52
N THR A 133 2.65 -9.84 -11.36
CA THR A 133 3.67 -10.60 -12.10
C THR A 133 4.36 -9.73 -13.14
N LEU A 134 3.59 -8.94 -13.91
CA LEU A 134 4.14 -8.00 -14.90
C LEU A 134 5.09 -6.99 -14.25
N MET A 135 4.73 -6.40 -13.10
CA MET A 135 5.62 -5.46 -12.42
C MET A 135 6.88 -6.13 -11.88
N SER A 136 6.82 -7.41 -11.46
CA SER A 136 8.02 -8.15 -11.02
C SER A 136 9.05 -8.35 -12.14
N PHE A 137 8.60 -8.40 -13.39
CA PHE A 137 9.46 -8.40 -14.56
C PHE A 137 9.71 -6.99 -15.13
N GLU A 138 9.37 -5.94 -14.37
CA GLU A 138 9.45 -4.54 -14.80
C GLU A 138 8.83 -4.33 -16.20
N PHE A 139 7.68 -4.96 -16.43
CA PHE A 139 6.91 -4.94 -17.68
C PHE A 139 7.75 -5.30 -18.91
N PHE A 140 8.80 -6.12 -18.73
CA PHE A 140 9.77 -6.53 -19.74
C PHE A 140 10.58 -5.38 -20.36
N VAL A 141 10.57 -4.19 -19.73
CA VAL A 141 11.33 -3.01 -20.16
C VAL A 141 12.13 -2.39 -19.01
N PRO A 142 12.94 -3.18 -18.28
CA PRO A 142 13.61 -2.77 -17.03
C PRO A 142 14.50 -1.54 -17.20
N ALA A 143 15.35 -1.52 -18.23
CA ALA A 143 16.26 -0.38 -18.49
C ALA A 143 15.51 0.93 -18.79
N TRP A 144 14.38 0.84 -19.51
CA TRP A 144 13.57 2.02 -19.85
C TRP A 144 12.87 2.60 -18.63
N LEU A 145 12.34 1.73 -17.75
CA LEU A 145 11.67 2.13 -16.51
C LEU A 145 12.65 2.67 -15.47
N LYS A 146 13.80 2.01 -15.27
CA LYS A 146 14.84 2.48 -14.34
C LYS A 146 15.38 3.86 -14.74
N ALA A 147 15.47 4.16 -16.03
CA ALA A 147 15.83 5.48 -16.54
C ALA A 147 14.73 6.56 -16.36
N ARG A 148 13.49 6.17 -15.98
CA ARG A 148 12.33 7.07 -15.89
C ARG A 148 11.58 6.85 -14.57
N PRO A 149 12.08 7.41 -13.45
CA PRO A 149 11.52 7.18 -12.11
C PRO A 149 10.02 7.46 -11.98
N PHE A 150 9.48 8.45 -12.70
CA PHE A 150 8.04 8.75 -12.66
C PHE A 150 7.20 7.74 -13.46
N ALA A 151 7.71 7.23 -14.58
CA ALA A 151 7.03 6.15 -15.30
C ALA A 151 7.04 4.87 -14.45
N TYR A 152 8.17 4.59 -13.78
CA TYR A 152 8.29 3.52 -12.80
C TYR A 152 7.27 3.67 -11.67
N LEU A 153 7.18 4.86 -11.07
CA LEU A 153 6.22 5.18 -10.02
C LEU A 153 4.80 4.88 -10.46
N VAL A 154 4.37 5.45 -11.58
CA VAL A 154 2.99 5.34 -12.06
C VAL A 154 2.64 3.88 -12.37
N SER A 155 3.50 3.15 -13.08
CA SER A 155 3.24 1.77 -13.44
C SER A 155 3.19 0.83 -12.22
N HIS A 156 4.05 1.06 -11.22
CA HIS A 156 4.07 0.21 -10.03
C HIS A 156 2.98 0.58 -9.01
N MET A 157 2.68 1.88 -8.83
CA MET A 157 1.63 2.32 -7.92
C MET A 157 0.22 2.01 -8.42
N ALA A 158 0.06 1.69 -9.71
CA ALA A 158 -1.20 1.17 -10.26
C ALA A 158 -1.65 -0.15 -9.61
N VAL A 159 -0.77 -0.85 -8.88
CA VAL A 159 -1.19 -2.02 -8.08
C VAL A 159 -2.15 -1.64 -6.95
N MET A 160 -2.01 -0.45 -6.37
CA MET A 160 -2.83 -0.01 -5.23
C MET A 160 -4.33 0.06 -5.58
N PRO A 161 -4.77 0.76 -6.65
CA PRO A 161 -6.16 0.73 -7.06
C PRO A 161 -6.63 -0.65 -7.52
N LEU A 162 -5.76 -1.51 -8.07
CA LEU A 162 -6.13 -2.87 -8.45
C LEU A 162 -6.41 -3.74 -7.22
N ILE A 163 -5.59 -3.62 -6.18
CA ILE A 163 -5.85 -4.25 -4.89
C ILE A 163 -7.18 -3.74 -4.33
N ASP A 164 -7.40 -2.42 -4.28
CA ASP A 164 -8.66 -1.86 -3.78
C ASP A 164 -9.87 -2.30 -4.61
N LEU A 165 -9.73 -2.47 -5.93
CA LEU A 165 -10.81 -3.01 -6.77
C LEU A 165 -11.17 -4.45 -6.37
N VAL A 166 -10.18 -5.29 -6.06
CA VAL A 166 -10.43 -6.64 -5.52
C VAL A 166 -11.10 -6.56 -4.15
N ILE A 167 -10.56 -5.75 -3.24
CA ILE A 167 -11.04 -5.67 -1.86
C ILE A 167 -12.47 -5.14 -1.79
N THR A 168 -12.76 -4.08 -2.54
CA THR A 168 -14.13 -3.56 -2.71
C THR A 168 -15.01 -4.57 -3.44
N GLY A 169 -14.43 -5.41 -4.31
CA GLY A 169 -15.10 -6.53 -4.98
C GLY A 169 -15.71 -7.53 -4.02
N ALA A 170 -15.16 -7.72 -2.82
CA ALA A 170 -15.79 -8.55 -1.79
C ALA A 170 -17.18 -8.03 -1.38
N GLU A 171 -17.46 -6.74 -1.61
CA GLU A 171 -18.76 -6.13 -1.37
C GLU A 171 -19.62 -6.11 -2.64
N TRP A 172 -19.12 -5.60 -3.77
CA TRP A 172 -19.99 -5.34 -4.93
C TRP A 172 -20.15 -6.54 -5.86
N THR A 173 -19.23 -7.52 -5.87
CA THR A 173 -19.32 -8.64 -6.81
C THR A 173 -20.62 -9.43 -6.68
N PRO A 174 -21.13 -9.80 -5.47
CA PRO A 174 -22.43 -10.47 -5.34
C PRO A 174 -23.59 -9.70 -6.00
N HIS A 175 -23.49 -8.36 -6.06
CA HIS A 175 -24.49 -7.46 -6.60
C HIS A 175 -24.30 -7.11 -8.09
N GLY A 176 -23.29 -7.67 -8.77
CA GLY A 176 -23.06 -7.44 -10.19
C GLY A 176 -21.86 -6.56 -10.46
N THR A 177 -22.08 -5.25 -10.59
CA THR A 177 -21.05 -4.28 -11.00
C THR A 177 -20.83 -3.21 -9.94
N PRO A 178 -19.62 -2.63 -9.85
CA PRO A 178 -19.37 -1.53 -8.94
C PRO A 178 -20.12 -0.28 -9.39
N VAL A 179 -20.49 0.57 -8.43
CA VAL A 179 -21.05 1.89 -8.75
C VAL A 179 -19.95 2.79 -9.36
N PRO A 180 -20.27 3.66 -10.34
CA PRO A 180 -19.26 4.51 -11.00
C PRO A 180 -18.44 5.38 -10.05
N ALA A 181 -19.06 5.82 -8.93
CA ALA A 181 -18.40 6.63 -7.91
C ALA A 181 -17.21 5.92 -7.22
N LEU A 182 -17.12 4.58 -7.31
CA LEU A 182 -15.98 3.81 -6.80
C LEU A 182 -14.66 4.27 -7.43
N SER A 183 -14.69 4.76 -8.67
CA SER A 183 -13.50 5.29 -9.36
C SER A 183 -12.80 6.39 -8.56
N LEU A 184 -13.54 7.23 -7.81
CA LEU A 184 -12.97 8.27 -6.95
C LEU A 184 -12.08 7.65 -5.87
N PHE A 185 -12.54 6.55 -5.26
CA PHE A 185 -11.79 5.83 -4.24
C PHE A 185 -10.56 5.11 -4.82
N LEU A 186 -10.68 4.56 -6.02
CA LEU A 186 -9.52 3.95 -6.71
C LEU A 186 -8.46 5.01 -7.06
N PHE A 187 -8.86 6.19 -7.55
CA PHE A 187 -7.92 7.28 -7.79
C PHE A 187 -7.30 7.80 -6.48
N LEU A 188 -8.08 7.87 -5.38
CA LEU A 188 -7.55 8.19 -4.06
C LEU A 188 -6.50 7.16 -3.62
N SER A 189 -6.74 5.87 -3.84
CA SER A 189 -5.80 4.78 -3.54
C SER A 189 -4.49 4.94 -4.31
N PHE A 190 -4.57 5.25 -5.61
CA PHE A 190 -3.39 5.53 -6.44
C PHE A 190 -2.61 6.75 -5.90
N ALA A 191 -3.30 7.86 -5.62
CA ALA A 191 -2.68 9.06 -5.08
C ALA A 191 -2.00 8.81 -3.72
N ASN A 192 -2.64 8.03 -2.84
CA ASN A 192 -2.08 7.58 -1.56
C ASN A 192 -0.84 6.69 -1.74
N GLY A 193 -0.86 5.81 -2.74
CA GLY A 193 0.33 5.04 -3.15
C GLY A 193 1.49 5.96 -3.54
N CYS A 194 1.24 6.99 -4.35
CA CYS A 194 2.25 7.98 -4.69
C CYS A 194 2.78 8.77 -3.47
N VAL A 195 1.90 9.16 -2.54
CA VAL A 195 2.31 9.86 -1.30
C VAL A 195 3.26 8.98 -0.47
N LEU A 196 2.93 7.69 -0.28
CA LEU A 196 3.79 6.75 0.43
C LEU A 196 5.13 6.51 -0.29
N GLU A 197 5.08 6.24 -1.59
CA GLU A 197 6.26 5.88 -2.37
C GLU A 197 7.23 7.05 -2.51
N ILE A 198 6.73 8.26 -2.73
CA ILE A 198 7.58 9.46 -2.80
C ILE A 198 8.09 9.80 -1.39
N GLY A 199 7.21 9.82 -0.39
CA GLY A 199 7.56 10.22 0.98
C GLY A 199 8.69 9.39 1.57
N ARG A 200 8.62 8.05 1.44
CA ARG A 200 9.67 7.13 1.92
C ARG A 200 11.00 7.25 1.15
N LYS A 201 11.02 7.94 0.00
CA LYS A 201 12.17 8.11 -0.90
C LYS A 201 12.62 9.57 -1.04
N LEU A 202 12.18 10.44 -0.12
CA LEU A 202 12.74 11.78 0.07
C LEU A 202 13.76 11.74 1.20
N TRP A 203 15.00 11.38 0.86
CA TRP A 203 16.06 11.19 1.84
C TRP A 203 16.84 12.48 2.10
N ALA A 204 17.52 12.51 3.24
CA ALA A 204 18.55 13.51 3.50
C ALA A 204 19.78 13.24 2.61
N PRO A 205 20.53 14.26 2.17
CA PRO A 205 21.72 14.06 1.33
C PRO A 205 22.74 13.08 1.90
N GLN A 206 22.90 13.05 3.23
CA GLN A 206 23.84 12.15 3.93
C GLN A 206 23.32 10.71 4.05
N SER A 207 22.03 10.49 3.83
CA SER A 207 21.39 9.17 3.88
C SER A 207 21.35 8.49 2.52
N GLU A 208 21.69 9.21 1.44
CA GLU A 208 21.76 8.67 0.08
C GLU A 208 22.76 7.52 -0.02
N ARG A 209 22.37 6.44 -0.71
CA ARG A 209 23.19 5.23 -0.88
C ARG A 209 23.40 4.94 -2.36
N GLU A 210 24.55 4.41 -2.71
CA GLU A 210 24.80 3.91 -4.07
C GLU A 210 23.87 2.73 -4.38
N GLY A 211 23.38 2.64 -5.61
CA GLY A 211 22.45 1.58 -6.03
C GLY A 211 21.01 1.74 -5.52
N VAL A 212 20.68 2.81 -4.78
CA VAL A 212 19.32 3.12 -4.35
C VAL A 212 18.79 4.36 -5.06
N GLU A 213 17.69 4.19 -5.78
CA GLU A 213 17.01 5.28 -6.49
C GLU A 213 16.02 6.01 -5.55
N THR A 214 16.24 7.32 -5.41
CA THR A 214 15.45 8.22 -4.55
C THR A 214 14.99 9.46 -5.32
N TYR A 215 13.85 10.03 -4.96
CA TYR A 215 13.37 11.26 -5.61
C TYR A 215 14.15 12.49 -5.17
N SER A 216 14.72 12.46 -3.96
CA SER A 216 15.64 13.49 -3.45
C SER A 216 16.92 13.57 -4.27
N ARG A 217 17.48 12.44 -4.73
CA ARG A 217 18.63 12.43 -5.63
C ARG A 217 18.31 12.98 -7.02
N VAL A 218 17.15 12.62 -7.58
CA VAL A 218 16.74 13.04 -8.94
C VAL A 218 16.33 14.51 -9.01
N LEU A 219 15.54 14.99 -8.03
CA LEU A 219 14.95 16.34 -8.07
C LEU A 219 15.65 17.34 -7.16
N GLY A 220 16.44 16.87 -6.19
CA GLY A 220 16.84 17.63 -5.02
C GLY A 220 15.73 17.67 -3.94
N PRO A 221 16.08 17.79 -2.65
CA PRO A 221 15.11 17.74 -1.55
C PRO A 221 13.96 18.75 -1.67
N ARG A 222 14.26 19.99 -2.08
CA ARG A 222 13.26 21.06 -2.17
C ARG A 222 12.18 20.77 -3.20
N ARG A 223 12.56 20.35 -4.40
CA ARG A 223 11.61 20.03 -5.49
C ARG A 223 10.88 18.72 -5.20
N GLY A 224 11.56 17.75 -4.59
CA GLY A 224 10.95 16.51 -4.10
C GLY A 224 9.82 16.78 -3.09
N ALA A 225 10.05 17.67 -2.13
CA ALA A 225 9.03 18.08 -1.16
C ALA A 225 7.83 18.78 -1.82
N VAL A 226 8.06 19.62 -2.83
CA VAL A 226 6.98 20.27 -3.59
C VAL A 226 6.15 19.24 -4.36
N LEU A 227 6.79 18.27 -5.01
CA LEU A 227 6.10 17.17 -5.69
C LEU A 227 5.25 16.38 -4.69
N TRP A 228 5.80 16.04 -3.53
CA TRP A 228 5.08 15.30 -2.50
C TRP A 228 3.88 16.08 -1.97
N LEU A 229 4.02 17.39 -1.71
CA LEU A 229 2.92 18.28 -1.35
C LEU A 229 1.83 18.34 -2.44
N ALA A 230 2.21 18.30 -3.73
CA ALA A 230 1.25 18.26 -4.83
C ALA A 230 0.47 16.94 -4.84
N CYS A 231 1.14 15.79 -4.64
CA CYS A 231 0.47 14.49 -4.48
C CYS A 231 -0.48 14.49 -3.28
N LEU A 232 -0.07 15.09 -2.15
CA LEU A 232 -0.87 15.21 -0.95
C LEU A 232 -2.13 16.06 -1.16
N ALA A 233 -2.00 17.19 -1.86
CA ALA A 233 -3.13 18.05 -2.22
C ALA A 233 -4.11 17.35 -3.17
N ALA A 234 -3.61 16.61 -4.16
CA ALA A 234 -4.44 15.81 -5.07
C ALA A 234 -5.19 14.70 -4.31
N ALA A 235 -4.50 13.97 -3.41
CA ALA A 235 -5.12 12.96 -2.56
C ALA A 235 -6.19 13.59 -1.64
N PHE A 236 -5.96 14.77 -1.09
CA PHE A 236 -6.96 15.46 -0.27
C PHE A 236 -8.21 15.85 -1.07
N ALA A 237 -8.03 16.39 -2.29
CA ALA A 237 -9.16 16.71 -3.16
C ALA A 237 -10.01 15.47 -3.49
N LEU A 238 -9.36 14.33 -3.77
CA LEU A 238 -10.02 13.05 -3.99
C LEU A 238 -10.73 12.54 -2.72
N LEU A 239 -10.11 12.69 -1.55
CA LEU A 239 -10.72 12.34 -0.26
C LEU A 239 -11.99 13.16 0.00
N LEU A 240 -11.97 14.47 -0.30
CA LEU A 240 -13.17 15.30 -0.20
C LEU A 240 -14.26 14.80 -1.16
N ALA A 241 -13.92 14.48 -2.41
CA ALA A 241 -14.86 13.94 -3.38
C ALA A 241 -15.48 12.61 -2.91
N VAL A 242 -14.67 11.72 -2.34
CA VAL A 242 -15.16 10.47 -1.71
C VAL A 242 -16.09 10.79 -0.55
N GLY A 243 -15.73 11.71 0.36
CA GLY A 243 -16.56 12.12 1.49
C GLY A 243 -17.92 12.69 1.08
N TRP A 244 -17.97 13.46 -0.03
CA TRP A 244 -19.24 13.90 -0.62
C TRP A 244 -20.05 12.72 -1.16
N ALA A 245 -19.41 11.83 -1.92
CA ALA A 245 -20.07 10.68 -2.53
C ALA A 245 -20.59 9.65 -1.51
N THR A 246 -19.93 9.50 -0.36
CA THR A 246 -20.36 8.63 0.75
C THR A 246 -21.30 9.33 1.74
N GLY A 247 -21.59 10.61 1.56
CA GLY A 247 -22.55 11.36 2.38
C GLY A 247 -22.01 11.88 3.73
N ALA A 248 -20.70 11.89 3.94
CA ALA A 248 -20.03 12.42 5.14
C ALA A 248 -18.96 13.48 4.86
N PRO A 249 -19.24 14.52 4.04
CA PRO A 249 -18.22 15.46 3.58
C PRO A 249 -17.52 16.21 4.72
N TRP A 250 -18.25 16.58 5.77
CA TRP A 250 -17.72 17.38 6.87
C TRP A 250 -16.74 16.61 7.75
N LEU A 251 -17.12 15.42 8.21
CA LEU A 251 -16.25 14.62 9.08
C LEU A 251 -15.03 14.09 8.30
N THR A 252 -15.24 13.60 7.07
CA THR A 252 -14.14 13.18 6.19
C THR A 252 -13.21 14.36 5.90
N GLY A 253 -13.76 15.54 5.59
CA GLY A 253 -12.98 16.76 5.34
C GLY A 253 -12.21 17.25 6.57
N ALA A 254 -12.80 17.20 7.77
CA ALA A 254 -12.13 17.61 9.00
C ALA A 254 -10.93 16.70 9.35
N ILE A 255 -11.12 15.38 9.27
CA ILE A 255 -10.03 14.40 9.50
C ILE A 255 -8.94 14.59 8.45
N GLY A 256 -9.34 14.70 7.17
CA GLY A 256 -8.41 14.92 6.06
C GLY A 256 -7.63 16.23 6.21
N LEU A 257 -8.27 17.33 6.59
CA LEU A 257 -7.61 18.62 6.77
C LEU A 257 -6.61 18.60 7.93
N ALA A 258 -6.95 17.94 9.04
CA ALA A 258 -6.04 17.78 10.17
C ALA A 258 -4.79 16.96 9.77
N ALA A 259 -4.99 15.85 9.05
CA ALA A 259 -3.91 15.02 8.53
C ALA A 259 -3.05 15.77 7.50
N LEU A 260 -3.69 16.53 6.61
CA LEU A 260 -3.03 17.38 5.61
C LEU A 260 -2.15 18.43 6.28
N ALA A 261 -2.66 19.12 7.31
CA ALA A 261 -1.91 20.15 8.02
C ALA A 261 -0.66 19.57 8.71
N TYR A 262 -0.80 18.41 9.36
CA TYR A 262 0.33 17.70 9.97
C TYR A 262 1.38 17.28 8.94
N ALA A 263 0.94 16.66 7.85
CA ALA A 263 1.78 16.16 6.77
C ALA A 263 2.48 17.30 6.02
N ALA A 264 1.75 18.38 5.71
CA ALA A 264 2.31 19.55 5.06
C ALA A 264 3.37 20.23 5.92
N ARG A 265 3.16 20.30 7.25
CA ARG A 265 4.17 20.82 8.18
C ARG A 265 5.48 20.00 8.09
N ALA A 266 5.40 18.68 8.09
CA ALA A 266 6.58 17.82 7.96
C ALA A 266 7.34 18.10 6.65
N ALA A 267 6.63 18.19 5.53
CA ALA A 267 7.24 18.50 4.24
C ALA A 267 7.84 19.91 4.15
N LEU A 268 7.20 20.92 4.75
CA LEU A 268 7.74 22.29 4.78
C LEU A 268 9.02 22.36 5.62
N LEU A 269 9.08 21.65 6.75
CA LEU A 269 10.29 21.54 7.57
C LEU A 269 11.41 20.81 6.81
N TYR A 270 11.13 19.68 6.17
CA TYR A 270 12.12 18.99 5.34
C TYR A 270 12.60 19.83 4.15
N ARG A 271 11.69 20.59 3.52
CA ARG A 271 12.04 21.50 2.41
C ARG A 271 12.98 22.61 2.86
N ALA A 272 12.80 23.12 4.08
CA ALA A 272 13.69 24.14 4.65
C ALA A 272 15.10 23.57 4.88
N GLU A 273 15.17 22.35 5.41
CA GLU A 273 16.42 21.64 5.67
C GLU A 273 16.17 20.13 5.64
N ALA A 274 16.91 19.42 4.80
CA ALA A 274 16.71 17.99 4.59
C ALA A 274 17.62 17.17 5.51
N THR A 275 17.29 17.11 6.80
CA THR A 275 17.99 16.26 7.79
C THR A 275 17.39 14.85 7.82
N PRO A 276 18.15 13.83 8.28
CA PRO A 276 17.64 12.46 8.40
C PRO A 276 16.36 12.36 9.23
N GLU A 277 16.26 13.12 10.32
CA GLU A 277 15.09 13.14 11.21
C GLU A 277 13.86 13.68 10.48
N ARG A 278 14.03 14.71 9.65
CA ARG A 278 12.94 15.31 8.88
C ARG A 278 12.51 14.42 7.71
N ALA A 279 13.43 13.64 7.12
CA ALA A 279 13.11 12.62 6.14
C ALA A 279 12.25 11.50 6.77
N THR A 280 12.66 11.00 7.94
CA THR A 280 11.86 10.02 8.71
C THR A 280 10.49 10.56 9.08
N ALA A 281 10.42 11.81 9.55
CA ALA A 281 9.13 12.45 9.86
C ALA A 281 8.20 12.56 8.64
N LEU A 282 8.77 12.71 7.44
CA LEU A 282 8.03 12.72 6.17
C LEU A 282 7.47 11.33 5.81
N GLU A 283 8.26 10.27 6.03
CA GLU A 283 7.82 8.89 5.88
C GLU A 283 6.69 8.56 6.86
N ASP A 284 6.86 8.91 8.15
CA ASP A 284 5.84 8.72 9.18
C ASP A 284 4.56 9.51 8.86
N ALA A 285 4.71 10.77 8.42
CA ALA A 285 3.58 11.60 7.98
C ALA A 285 2.86 11.01 6.76
N SER A 286 3.58 10.36 5.84
CA SER A 286 2.98 9.66 4.70
C SER A 286 2.13 8.49 5.18
N GLY A 287 2.64 7.70 6.12
CA GLY A 287 1.90 6.60 6.75
C GLY A 287 0.64 7.07 7.46
N LEU A 288 0.77 8.13 8.28
CA LEU A 288 -0.36 8.71 9.01
C LEU A 288 -1.42 9.31 8.08
N TRP A 289 -1.00 10.00 7.02
CA TRP A 289 -1.89 10.54 5.99
C TRP A 289 -2.74 9.45 5.37
N VAL A 290 -2.12 8.36 4.92
CA VAL A 290 -2.83 7.25 4.28
C VAL A 290 -3.77 6.56 5.27
N PHE A 291 -3.33 6.33 6.50
CA PHE A 291 -4.18 5.78 7.56
C PHE A 291 -5.42 6.67 7.81
N ALA A 292 -5.22 7.98 7.91
CA ALA A 292 -6.30 8.95 8.06
C ALA A 292 -7.25 8.96 6.86
N CYS A 293 -6.74 8.84 5.62
CA CYS A 293 -7.55 8.78 4.42
C CYS A 293 -8.48 7.57 4.41
N TYR A 294 -7.96 6.36 4.64
CA TYR A 294 -8.79 5.16 4.67
C TYR A 294 -9.78 5.21 5.84
N GLY A 295 -9.33 5.65 7.02
CA GLY A 295 -10.21 5.81 8.17
C GLY A 295 -11.36 6.80 7.91
N ALA A 296 -11.04 7.96 7.33
CA ALA A 296 -12.02 8.99 7.02
C ALA A 296 -12.96 8.62 5.86
N ALA A 297 -12.46 7.95 4.82
CA ALA A 297 -13.28 7.52 3.69
C ALA A 297 -14.25 6.39 4.10
N GLY A 298 -13.74 5.39 4.82
CA GLY A 298 -14.51 4.19 5.16
C GLY A 298 -15.41 4.32 6.38
N PHE A 299 -14.95 5.00 7.45
CA PHE A 299 -15.65 4.96 8.73
C PHE A 299 -16.42 6.24 9.09
N ALA A 300 -16.04 7.40 8.54
CA ALA A 300 -16.80 8.63 8.77
C ALA A 300 -18.28 8.54 8.33
N PRO A 301 -18.64 7.85 7.22
CA PRO A 301 -20.04 7.70 6.82
C PRO A 301 -20.94 7.01 7.86
N PHE A 302 -20.42 6.06 8.65
CA PHE A 302 -21.19 5.45 9.74
C PHE A 302 -21.53 6.46 10.84
N ALA A 303 -20.58 7.34 11.20
CA ALA A 303 -20.84 8.38 12.20
C ALA A 303 -21.81 9.45 11.67
N GLY A 304 -21.72 9.80 10.38
CA GLY A 304 -22.67 10.72 9.73
C GLY A 304 -24.10 10.17 9.69
N ALA A 305 -24.27 8.85 9.56
CA ALA A 305 -25.58 8.20 9.61
C ALA A 305 -26.23 8.22 11.00
N LEU A 306 -25.43 8.24 12.08
CA LEU A 306 -25.91 8.33 13.46
C LEU A 306 -26.35 9.76 13.86
N LEU A 307 -25.93 10.77 13.10
CA LEU A 307 -26.23 12.20 13.36
C LEU A 307 -27.39 12.73 12.50
N ARG A 308 -28.02 11.89 11.68
CA ARG A 308 -29.21 12.20 10.88
C ARG A 308 -30.44 11.54 11.49
#